data_AF-A0A1I7K8K6-F1
#
_entry.id   AF-A0A1I7K8K6-F1
#
_cell.length_a   1.000
_cell.length_b   1.000
_cell.length_c   1.000
_cell.angle_alpha   90.00
_cell.angle_beta   90.00
_cell.angle_gamma   90.00
#
_symmetry.space_group_name_H-M   'P 1'
#
loop_
_entity.id
_entity.type
_entity.pdbx_description
1 polymer ?
#
loop_
_entity_poly.entity_id
_entity_poly.type
_entity_poly.pdbx_seq_one_letter_code
_entity_poly.pdbx_strand_id
1 'polypeptide(L)'
;GKLYGSGQITEAACWAHARRPWWDLYLSSGKDETSIAAQALGRIAELYAIERDIRGQPPDVRQAQRQARAGPLLQEMHAWLSQLLGRVSAKSALAQAIGYSLARWQALTRYCDDGRIEMDNNAAERALRGVALGRGNYLFMGSDAGGERAAAIYSLVQTAKLNGLDPEAYLREVLGRIADHPINRIDELLPWNLMHTGVSPTQQRRAA
;
A
#
# COMPACT_ATOMS: atom_id res chain seq x y z
N GLY A 1 9.27 0.23 -17.72
CA GLY A 1 8.24 -0.79 -18.02
C GLY A 1 7.06 -0.12 -18.70
N LYS A 2 6.41 -0.79 -19.66
CA LYS A 2 5.32 -0.21 -20.48
C LYS A 2 4.16 0.39 -19.67
N LEU A 3 3.97 -0.03 -18.40
CA LEU A 3 2.93 0.43 -17.48
C LEU A 3 2.94 1.93 -17.16
N TYR A 4 4.11 2.55 -17.02
CA TYR A 4 4.20 3.98 -16.65
C TYR A 4 4.28 4.92 -17.87
N GLY A 5 4.42 4.36 -19.08
CA GLY A 5 4.68 5.14 -20.29
C GLY A 5 3.51 6.03 -20.73
N SER A 6 2.28 5.70 -20.33
CA SER A 6 1.09 6.49 -20.64
C SER A 6 0.82 7.64 -19.64
N GLY A 7 1.54 7.70 -18.52
CA GLY A 7 1.30 8.68 -17.45
C GLY A 7 0.01 8.46 -16.64
N GLN A 8 -0.83 7.48 -17.02
CA GLN A 8 -2.07 7.17 -16.30
C GLN A 8 -1.83 6.48 -14.96
N ILE A 9 -0.67 5.83 -14.82
CA ILE A 9 -0.26 5.15 -13.59
C ILE A 9 0.95 5.88 -13.04
N THR A 10 0.82 6.32 -11.80
CA THR A 10 1.90 6.95 -11.06
C THR A 10 2.30 6.04 -9.91
N GLU A 11 3.58 5.69 -9.81
CA GLU A 11 4.09 4.82 -8.76
C GLU A 11 3.90 5.45 -7.36
N ALA A 12 3.72 4.67 -6.31
CA ALA A 12 3.93 5.13 -4.94
C ALA A 12 4.76 4.07 -4.22
N ALA A 13 5.97 4.46 -3.82
CA ALA A 13 6.90 3.54 -3.19
C ALA A 13 6.67 3.49 -1.68
N CYS A 14 6.98 2.34 -1.09
CA CYS A 14 6.72 2.04 0.32
C CYS A 14 7.95 2.24 1.19
N TRP A 15 7.80 2.98 2.29
CA TRP A 15 8.88 3.21 3.24
C TRP A 15 9.28 1.97 4.03
N ALA A 16 8.37 1.02 4.30
CA ALA A 16 8.75 -0.26 4.89
C ALA A 16 9.77 -1.03 4.04
N HIS A 17 9.68 -0.94 2.71
CA HIS A 17 10.65 -1.53 1.80
C HIS A 17 11.96 -0.74 1.76
N ALA A 18 11.90 0.59 1.71
CA ALA A 18 13.09 1.44 1.78
C ALA A 18 13.84 1.28 3.11
N ARG A 19 13.14 0.99 4.20
CA ARG A 19 13.70 0.76 5.54
C ARG A 19 14.44 -0.57 5.68
N ARG A 20 14.04 -1.62 4.95
CA ARG A 20 14.57 -2.99 5.14
C ARG A 20 16.11 -3.07 4.96
N PRO A 21 16.71 -2.54 3.88
CA PRO A 21 18.17 -2.58 3.72
C PRO A 21 18.92 -1.91 4.88
N TRP A 22 18.38 -0.80 5.42
CA TRP A 22 18.96 -0.13 6.59
C TRP A 22 18.87 -0.98 7.84
N TRP A 23 17.76 -1.69 8.03
CA TRP A 23 17.62 -2.62 9.14
C TRP A 23 18.62 -3.77 9.07
N ASP A 24 18.81 -4.36 7.89
CA ASP A 24 19.77 -5.46 7.70
C ASP A 24 21.21 -4.99 7.96
N LEU A 25 21.55 -3.79 7.49
CA LEU A 25 22.84 -3.16 7.79
C LEU A 25 23.04 -2.90 9.29
N TYR A 26 22.02 -2.38 9.96
CA TYR A 26 22.06 -2.15 11.40
C TYR A 26 22.27 -3.47 12.17
N LEU A 27 21.58 -4.54 11.79
CA LEU A 27 21.83 -5.87 12.37
C LEU A 27 23.27 -6.35 12.11
N SER A 28 23.77 -6.18 10.89
CA SER A 28 25.14 -6.59 10.53
C SER A 28 26.23 -5.80 11.28
N SER A 29 25.92 -4.57 11.70
CA SER A 29 26.82 -3.74 12.51
C SER A 29 26.86 -4.13 13.99
N GLY A 30 26.11 -5.16 14.40
CA GLY A 30 25.94 -5.48 15.82
C GLY A 30 25.03 -4.50 16.55
N LYS A 31 24.12 -3.83 15.83
CA LYS A 31 23.21 -2.80 16.35
C LYS A 31 23.93 -1.58 16.93
N ASP A 32 24.99 -1.15 16.26
CA ASP A 32 25.71 0.06 16.65
C ASP A 32 24.84 1.32 16.40
N GLU A 33 24.46 2.00 17.48
CA GLU A 33 23.65 3.22 17.46
C GLU A 33 24.37 4.41 16.82
N THR A 34 25.71 4.36 16.72
CA THR A 34 26.49 5.39 16.05
C THR A 34 26.59 5.16 14.54
N SER A 35 26.17 3.97 14.07
CA SER A 35 26.24 3.60 12.67
C SER A 35 25.35 4.47 11.77
N ILE A 36 25.75 4.58 10.50
CA ILE A 36 24.95 5.24 9.46
C ILE A 36 23.57 4.59 9.30
N ALA A 37 23.50 3.27 9.51
CA ALA A 37 22.25 2.53 9.44
C ALA A 37 21.28 2.95 10.57
N ALA A 38 21.78 3.08 11.80
CA ALA A 38 21.00 3.60 12.93
C ALA A 38 20.49 5.02 12.67
N GLN A 39 21.35 5.91 12.14
CA GLN A 39 20.97 7.28 11.78
C GLN A 39 19.87 7.32 10.70
N ALA A 40 19.98 6.49 9.66
CA ALA A 40 18.93 6.37 8.63
C ALA A 40 17.61 5.88 9.22
N LEU A 41 17.66 4.85 10.09
CA LEU A 41 16.48 4.32 10.77
C LEU A 41 15.82 5.36 11.69
N GLY A 42 16.61 6.19 12.37
CA GLY A 42 16.11 7.29 13.20
C GLY A 42 15.33 8.32 12.39
N ARG A 43 15.89 8.78 11.26
CA ARG A 43 15.20 9.70 10.34
C ARG A 43 13.90 9.11 9.81
N ILE A 44 13.89 7.83 9.45
CA ILE A 44 12.68 7.13 9.02
C ILE A 44 11.66 7.04 10.16
N ALA A 45 12.10 6.80 11.40
CA ALA A 45 11.23 6.72 12.56
C ALA A 45 10.51 8.06 12.86
N GLU A 46 11.17 9.19 12.62
CA GLU A 46 10.53 10.51 12.73
C GLU A 46 9.37 10.68 11.74
N LEU A 47 9.54 10.20 10.50
CA LEU A 47 8.45 10.19 9.50
C LEU A 47 7.27 9.31 9.98
N TYR A 48 7.56 8.13 10.52
CA TYR A 48 6.51 7.26 11.10
C TYR A 48 5.83 7.88 12.34
N ALA A 49 6.54 8.69 13.13
CA ALA A 49 5.94 9.40 14.24
C ALA A 49 4.90 10.41 13.76
N ILE A 50 5.20 11.17 12.70
CA ILE A 50 4.25 12.08 12.06
C ILE A 50 3.03 11.31 11.54
N GLU A 51 3.25 10.21 10.82
CA GLU A 51 2.15 9.39 10.28
C GLU A 51 1.24 8.83 11.37
N ARG A 52 1.80 8.46 12.53
CA ARG A 52 1.01 8.00 13.67
C ARG A 52 0.09 9.08 14.21
N ASP A 53 0.56 10.33 14.28
CA ASP A 53 -0.22 11.45 14.82
C ASP A 53 -1.40 11.85 13.91
N ILE A 54 -1.22 11.73 12.59
CA ILE A 54 -2.22 12.16 11.60
C ILE A 54 -3.10 11.01 11.10
N ARG A 55 -2.91 9.79 11.61
CA ARG A 55 -3.63 8.61 11.15
C ARG A 55 -5.13 8.75 11.38
N GLY A 56 -5.93 8.47 10.36
CA GLY A 56 -7.39 8.57 10.41
C GLY A 56 -7.94 9.99 10.19
N GLN A 57 -7.07 11.00 10.04
CA GLN A 57 -7.49 12.34 9.66
C GLN A 57 -7.90 12.40 8.18
N PRO A 58 -8.72 13.39 7.79
CA PRO A 58 -9.07 13.65 6.40
C PRO A 58 -7.85 13.84 5.48
N PRO A 59 -7.91 13.48 4.19
CA PRO A 59 -6.78 13.55 3.28
C PRO A 59 -6.13 14.95 3.17
N ASP A 60 -6.93 16.01 3.13
CA ASP A 60 -6.45 17.39 3.09
C ASP A 60 -5.63 17.76 4.35
N VAL A 61 -6.10 17.36 5.53
CA VAL A 61 -5.40 17.55 6.81
C VAL A 61 -4.08 16.76 6.81
N ARG A 62 -4.09 15.51 6.35
CA ARG A 62 -2.89 14.68 6.25
C ARG A 62 -1.85 15.33 5.33
N GLN A 63 -2.28 15.78 4.15
CA GLN A 63 -1.41 16.45 3.18
C GLN A 63 -0.76 17.70 3.78
N ALA A 64 -1.56 18.59 4.39
CA ALA A 64 -1.05 19.82 5.01
C ALA A 64 -0.02 19.53 6.11
N GLN A 65 -0.29 18.56 6.98
CA GLN A 65 0.63 18.14 8.05
C GLN A 65 1.92 17.52 7.50
N ARG A 66 1.82 16.68 6.46
CA ARG A 66 2.98 16.08 5.80
C ARG A 66 3.88 17.13 5.16
N GLN A 67 3.31 18.10 4.44
CA GLN A 67 4.08 19.20 3.85
C GLN A 67 4.79 20.03 4.93
N ALA A 68 4.10 20.36 6.02
CA ALA A 68 4.66 21.19 7.08
C ALA A 68 5.72 20.46 7.94
N ARG A 69 5.55 19.15 8.18
CA ARG A 69 6.37 18.39 9.14
C ARG A 69 7.32 17.40 8.47
N ALA A 70 6.81 16.57 7.55
CA ALA A 70 7.61 15.53 6.91
C ALA A 70 8.44 16.08 5.73
N GLY A 71 7.93 17.09 5.01
CA GLY A 71 8.60 17.73 3.88
C GLY A 71 10.04 18.17 4.18
N PRO A 72 10.27 19.00 5.24
CA PRO A 72 11.63 19.41 5.62
C PRO A 72 12.54 18.23 5.99
N LEU A 73 12.04 17.26 6.77
CA LEU A 73 12.81 16.07 7.17
C LEU A 73 13.23 15.21 5.96
N LEU A 74 12.35 15.09 4.98
CA LEU A 74 12.64 14.41 3.73
C LEU A 74 13.70 15.16 2.91
N GLN A 75 13.60 16.48 2.80
CA GLN A 75 14.62 17.28 2.11
C GLN A 75 16.00 17.12 2.75
N GLU A 76 16.06 17.18 4.08
CA GLU A 76 17.29 16.94 4.84
C GLU A 76 17.83 15.53 4.63
N MET A 77 16.97 14.51 4.72
CA MET A 77 17.35 13.12 4.49
C MET A 77 17.86 12.90 3.06
N HIS A 78 17.23 13.51 2.05
CA HIS A 78 17.68 13.42 0.67
C HIS A 78 19.07 14.02 0.48
N ALA A 79 19.29 15.22 1.04
CA ALA A 79 20.59 15.90 0.98
C ALA A 79 21.67 15.08 1.70
N TRP A 80 21.36 14.56 2.89
CA TRP A 80 22.25 13.71 3.67
C TRP A 80 22.64 12.43 2.92
N LEU A 81 21.66 11.71 2.36
CA LEU A 81 21.90 10.50 1.57
C LEU A 81 22.75 10.80 0.32
N SER A 82 22.48 11.91 -0.37
CA SER A 82 23.21 12.33 -1.57
C SER A 82 24.68 12.64 -1.25
N GLN A 83 24.95 13.33 -0.15
CA GLN A 83 26.31 13.60 0.30
C GLN A 83 27.04 12.32 0.73
N LEU A 84 26.35 11.44 1.44
CA LEU A 84 26.89 10.17 1.90
C LEU A 84 27.26 9.24 0.73
N LEU A 85 26.44 9.22 -0.33
CA LEU A 85 26.70 8.40 -1.51
C LEU A 85 28.06 8.73 -2.15
N GLY A 86 28.45 10.02 -2.16
CA GLY A 86 29.75 10.47 -2.67
C GLY A 86 30.95 10.08 -1.81
N ARG A 87 30.73 9.57 -0.59
CA ARG A 87 31.78 9.22 0.38
C ARG A 87 31.93 7.72 0.61
N VAL A 88 31.02 6.90 0.09
CA VAL A 88 31.05 5.45 0.25
C VAL A 88 31.51 4.76 -1.03
N SER A 89 32.14 3.59 -0.91
CA SER A 89 32.48 2.78 -2.08
C SER A 89 31.21 2.33 -2.79
N ALA A 90 31.16 2.49 -4.12
CA ALA A 90 30.00 2.16 -4.95
C ALA A 90 29.52 0.70 -4.83
N LYS A 91 30.42 -0.22 -4.45
CA LYS A 91 30.10 -1.65 -4.26
C LYS A 91 29.69 -2.00 -2.83
N SER A 92 29.69 -1.04 -1.90
CA SER A 92 29.33 -1.29 -0.51
C SER A 92 27.81 -1.53 -0.36
N ALA A 93 27.43 -2.31 0.65
CA ALA A 93 26.02 -2.51 0.99
C ALA A 93 25.34 -1.18 1.41
N LEU A 94 26.09 -0.23 1.98
CA LEU A 94 25.63 1.14 2.23
C LEU A 94 25.27 1.87 0.93
N ALA A 95 26.14 1.83 -0.08
CA ALA A 95 25.85 2.44 -1.38
C ALA A 95 24.59 1.85 -2.03
N GLN A 96 24.36 0.53 -1.88
CA GLN A 96 23.16 -0.13 -2.36
C GLN A 96 21.89 0.34 -1.63
N ALA A 97 21.92 0.46 -0.30
CA ALA A 97 20.80 0.96 0.50
C ALA A 97 20.46 2.43 0.18
N ILE A 98 21.49 3.28 0.04
CA ILE A 98 21.33 4.68 -0.38
C ILE A 98 20.74 4.74 -1.79
N GLY A 99 21.34 4.02 -2.73
CA GLY A 99 20.90 3.98 -4.13
C GLY A 99 19.46 3.50 -4.28
N TYR A 100 19.03 2.52 -3.49
CA TYR A 100 17.65 2.06 -3.47
C TYR A 100 16.67 3.19 -3.15
N SER A 101 16.99 3.98 -2.12
CA SER A 101 16.16 5.08 -1.63
C SER A 101 16.16 6.24 -2.63
N LEU A 102 17.34 6.70 -3.06
CA LEU A 102 17.47 7.85 -3.97
C LEU A 102 16.86 7.57 -5.35
N ALA A 103 17.04 6.37 -5.91
CA ALA A 103 16.45 6.00 -7.19
C ALA A 103 14.90 6.01 -7.18
N ARG A 104 14.29 5.94 -6.00
CA ARG A 104 12.83 5.92 -5.80
C ARG A 104 12.33 7.16 -5.07
N TRP A 105 13.16 8.18 -4.91
CA TRP A 105 12.86 9.28 -3.99
C TRP A 105 11.53 9.94 -4.30
N GLN A 106 11.29 10.29 -5.56
CA GLN A 106 10.02 10.88 -6.00
C GLN A 106 8.82 9.98 -5.71
N ALA A 107 8.97 8.66 -5.79
CA ALA A 107 7.91 7.71 -5.46
C ALA A 107 7.73 7.52 -3.95
N LEU A 108 8.81 7.61 -3.18
CA LEU A 108 8.80 7.54 -1.72
C LEU A 108 8.22 8.80 -1.07
N THR A 109 8.34 9.96 -1.70
CA THR A 109 7.83 11.23 -1.16
C THR A 109 6.43 11.59 -1.64
N ARG A 110 5.86 10.86 -2.61
CA ARG A 110 4.55 11.18 -3.20
C ARG A 110 3.40 11.21 -2.19
N TYR A 111 3.50 10.43 -1.11
CA TYR A 111 2.50 10.46 -0.03
C TYR A 111 2.40 11.83 0.65
N CYS A 112 3.44 12.67 0.59
CA CYS A 112 3.40 14.04 1.10
C CYS A 112 2.48 14.94 0.30
N ASP A 113 2.32 14.67 -1.00
CA ASP A 113 1.55 15.50 -1.93
C ASP A 113 0.09 15.02 -2.06
N ASP A 114 -0.23 13.82 -1.56
CA ASP A 114 -1.58 13.25 -1.61
C ASP A 114 -1.91 12.52 -0.30
N GLY A 115 -2.82 13.10 0.49
CA GLY A 115 -3.24 12.55 1.78
C GLY A 115 -4.01 11.23 1.71
N ARG A 116 -4.39 10.76 0.51
CA ARG A 116 -5.03 9.45 0.31
C ARG A 116 -3.99 8.33 0.23
N ILE A 117 -2.74 8.66 -0.07
CA ILE A 117 -1.65 7.70 -0.19
C ILE A 117 -1.11 7.38 1.21
N GLU A 118 -1.04 6.09 1.53
CA GLU A 118 -0.36 5.60 2.73
C GLU A 118 1.15 5.56 2.52
N MET A 119 1.92 5.87 3.56
CA MET A 119 3.39 5.80 3.52
C MET A 119 3.91 4.36 3.30
N ASP A 120 3.11 3.37 3.71
CA ASP A 120 3.37 1.95 3.51
C ASP A 120 2.25 1.28 2.69
N ASN A 121 2.64 0.41 1.75
CA ASN A 121 1.73 -0.37 0.92
C ASN A 121 1.36 -1.74 1.53
N ASN A 122 1.77 -2.04 2.77
CA ASN A 122 1.64 -3.36 3.40
C ASN A 122 0.21 -3.90 3.38
N ALA A 123 -0.81 -3.03 3.53
CA ALA A 123 -2.20 -3.44 3.46
C ALA A 123 -2.60 -3.91 2.04
N ALA A 124 -2.18 -3.17 1.02
CA ALA A 124 -2.41 -3.53 -0.38
C ALA A 124 -1.68 -4.84 -0.74
N GLU A 125 -0.44 -5.01 -0.32
CA GLU A 125 0.32 -6.25 -0.55
C GLU A 125 -0.33 -7.47 0.10
N ARG A 126 -0.81 -7.32 1.35
CA ARG A 126 -1.58 -8.39 2.02
C ARG A 126 -2.86 -8.73 1.27
N ALA A 127 -3.59 -7.73 0.77
CA ALA A 127 -4.80 -7.94 -0.01
C ALA A 127 -4.52 -8.67 -1.34
N LEU A 128 -3.39 -8.36 -1.98
CA LEU A 128 -2.96 -8.98 -3.23
C LEU A 128 -2.34 -10.38 -3.05
N ARG A 129 -2.00 -10.79 -1.82
CA ARG A 129 -1.44 -12.13 -1.57
C ARG A 129 -2.35 -13.25 -2.07
N GLY A 130 -3.67 -13.10 -1.95
CA GLY A 130 -4.64 -14.05 -2.48
C GLY A 130 -4.58 -14.17 -4.01
N VAL A 131 -4.38 -13.05 -4.71
CA VAL A 131 -4.20 -13.00 -6.17
C VAL A 131 -2.89 -13.68 -6.57
N ALA A 132 -1.80 -13.39 -5.85
CA ALA A 132 -0.50 -13.97 -6.12
C ALA A 132 -0.47 -15.50 -5.94
N LEU A 133 -1.11 -16.01 -4.88
CA LEU A 133 -1.29 -17.45 -4.66
C LEU A 133 -2.21 -18.07 -5.72
N GLY A 134 -3.31 -17.39 -6.04
CA GLY A 134 -4.28 -17.84 -7.04
C GLY A 134 -3.70 -17.99 -8.44
N ARG A 135 -2.82 -17.06 -8.87
CA ARG A 135 -2.18 -17.09 -10.19
C ARG A 135 -1.48 -18.42 -10.50
N GLY A 136 -0.89 -19.09 -9.51
CA GLY A 136 -0.27 -20.40 -9.70
C GLY A 136 -1.26 -21.56 -9.83
N ASN A 137 -2.52 -21.35 -9.42
CA ASN A 137 -3.58 -22.35 -9.37
C ASN A 137 -4.66 -22.14 -10.45
N TYR A 138 -4.61 -21.04 -11.20
CA TYR A 138 -5.57 -20.74 -12.26
C TYR A 138 -5.07 -21.22 -13.61
N LEU A 139 -5.77 -22.20 -14.19
CA LEU A 139 -5.50 -22.75 -15.53
C LEU A 139 -5.59 -21.72 -16.67
N PHE A 140 -6.24 -20.56 -16.44
CA PHE A 140 -6.61 -19.60 -17.49
C PHE A 140 -6.23 -18.14 -17.22
N MET A 141 -5.44 -17.86 -16.18
CA MET A 141 -4.94 -16.50 -15.93
C MET A 141 -3.70 -16.25 -16.80
N GLY A 142 -3.92 -15.98 -18.09
CA GLY A 142 -2.85 -15.79 -19.08
C GLY A 142 -3.10 -14.72 -20.15
N SER A 143 -4.24 -14.01 -20.09
CA SER A 143 -4.57 -12.91 -21.00
C SER A 143 -4.93 -11.64 -20.23
N ASP A 144 -4.72 -10.48 -20.84
CA ASP A 144 -5.04 -9.17 -20.25
C ASP A 144 -6.53 -9.08 -19.87
N ALA A 145 -7.42 -9.56 -20.75
CA ALA A 145 -8.86 -9.62 -20.49
C ALA A 145 -9.22 -10.53 -19.30
N GLY A 146 -8.49 -11.64 -19.11
CA GLY A 146 -8.64 -12.49 -17.94
C GLY A 146 -8.20 -11.78 -16.65
N GLY A 147 -7.11 -11.01 -16.72
CA GLY A 147 -6.64 -10.17 -15.62
C GLY A 147 -7.63 -9.09 -15.22
N GLU A 148 -8.23 -8.39 -16.19
CA GLU A 148 -9.23 -7.35 -15.96
C GLU A 148 -10.48 -7.90 -15.24
N ARG A 149 -11.02 -9.04 -15.71
CA ARG A 149 -12.16 -9.71 -15.07
C ARG A 149 -11.84 -10.16 -13.65
N ALA A 150 -10.66 -10.73 -13.44
CA ALA A 150 -10.22 -11.14 -12.12
C ALA A 150 -10.10 -9.91 -11.18
N ALA A 151 -9.53 -8.81 -11.66
CA ALA A 151 -9.42 -7.56 -10.89
C ALA A 151 -10.79 -7.02 -10.46
N ALA A 152 -11.79 -7.04 -11.35
CA ALA A 152 -13.16 -6.63 -11.03
C ALA A 152 -13.76 -7.49 -9.90
N ILE A 153 -13.64 -8.83 -10.01
CA ILE A 153 -14.16 -9.76 -8.99
C ILE A 153 -13.43 -9.59 -7.65
N TYR A 154 -12.10 -9.51 -7.66
CA TYR A 154 -11.34 -9.29 -6.42
C TYR A 154 -11.70 -7.96 -5.76
N SER A 155 -11.93 -6.92 -6.55
CA SER A 155 -12.35 -5.61 -6.03
C SER A 155 -13.69 -5.73 -5.31
N LEU A 156 -14.69 -6.38 -5.91
CA LEU A 156 -16.00 -6.60 -5.27
C LEU A 156 -15.88 -7.40 -3.97
N VAL A 157 -15.13 -8.51 -3.99
CA VAL A 157 -14.91 -9.36 -2.81
C VAL A 157 -14.20 -8.59 -1.69
N GLN A 158 -13.17 -7.81 -2.01
CA GLN A 158 -12.45 -7.03 -1.00
C GLN A 158 -13.29 -5.88 -0.46
N THR A 159 -14.07 -5.20 -1.31
CA THR A 159 -15.01 -4.16 -0.86
C THR A 159 -16.06 -4.75 0.09
N ALA A 160 -16.60 -5.94 -0.19
CA ALA A 160 -17.51 -6.64 0.72
C ALA A 160 -16.86 -6.92 2.09
N LYS A 161 -15.63 -7.45 2.11
CA LYS A 161 -14.88 -7.71 3.36
C LYS A 161 -14.61 -6.42 4.14
N LEU A 162 -14.20 -5.35 3.47
CA LEU A 162 -13.97 -4.04 4.10
C LEU A 162 -15.24 -3.44 4.69
N ASN A 163 -16.39 -3.82 4.15
CA ASN A 163 -17.73 -3.48 4.64
C ASN A 163 -18.27 -4.52 5.65
N GLY A 164 -17.44 -5.44 6.15
CA GLY A 164 -17.85 -6.42 7.16
C GLY A 164 -18.84 -7.48 6.67
N LEU A 165 -19.06 -7.60 5.37
CA LEU A 165 -19.94 -8.60 4.78
C LEU A 165 -19.20 -9.92 4.54
N ASP A 166 -19.94 -11.02 4.67
CA ASP A 166 -19.51 -12.30 4.09
C ASP A 166 -19.53 -12.20 2.55
N PRO A 167 -18.41 -12.42 1.86
CA PRO A 167 -18.36 -12.22 0.40
C PRO A 167 -19.24 -13.19 -0.37
N GLU A 168 -19.43 -14.43 0.09
CA GLU A 168 -20.28 -15.39 -0.59
C GLU A 168 -21.75 -14.96 -0.49
N ALA A 169 -22.20 -14.59 0.71
CA ALA A 169 -23.54 -14.08 0.95
C ALA A 169 -23.81 -12.81 0.12
N TYR A 170 -22.86 -11.87 0.10
CA TYR A 170 -22.95 -10.67 -0.75
C TYR A 170 -23.09 -11.03 -2.22
N LEU A 171 -22.22 -11.88 -2.76
CA LEU A 171 -22.28 -12.28 -4.17
C LEU A 171 -23.56 -13.03 -4.51
N ARG A 172 -24.05 -13.89 -3.61
CA ARG A 172 -25.32 -14.59 -3.77
C ARG A 172 -26.49 -13.62 -3.86
N GLU A 173 -26.51 -12.61 -3.00
CA GLU A 173 -27.56 -11.58 -3.01
C GLU A 173 -27.54 -10.78 -4.32
N VAL A 174 -26.35 -10.33 -4.73
CA VAL A 174 -26.17 -9.56 -5.97
C VAL A 174 -26.57 -10.41 -7.18
N LEU A 175 -26.02 -11.62 -7.32
CA LEU A 175 -26.31 -12.49 -8.46
C LEU A 175 -27.77 -12.94 -8.51
N GLY A 176 -28.44 -13.06 -7.36
CA GLY A 176 -29.86 -13.39 -7.28
C GLY A 176 -30.79 -12.26 -7.74
N ARG A 177 -30.34 -10.99 -7.67
CA ARG A 177 -31.15 -9.82 -8.05
C ARG A 177 -30.76 -9.23 -9.39
N ILE A 178 -29.49 -9.34 -9.79
CA ILE A 178 -28.90 -8.53 -10.88
C ILE A 178 -29.59 -8.70 -12.24
N ALA A 179 -30.16 -9.89 -12.51
CA ALA A 179 -30.83 -10.15 -13.78
C ALA A 179 -32.07 -9.28 -14.00
N ASP A 180 -32.81 -9.00 -12.91
CA ASP A 180 -34.06 -8.23 -12.94
C ASP A 180 -33.91 -6.82 -12.35
N HIS A 181 -32.69 -6.46 -11.91
CA HIS A 181 -32.42 -5.15 -11.28
C HIS A 181 -32.23 -4.05 -12.32
N PRO A 182 -32.84 -2.86 -12.15
CA PRO A 182 -32.64 -1.76 -13.10
C PRO A 182 -31.18 -1.33 -13.23
N ILE A 183 -30.68 -1.23 -14.46
CA ILE A 183 -29.28 -0.87 -14.75
C ILE A 183 -28.87 0.49 -14.17
N ASN A 184 -29.82 1.42 -14.04
CA ASN A 184 -29.62 2.75 -13.47
C ASN A 184 -29.69 2.79 -11.92
N ARG A 185 -29.83 1.63 -11.27
CA ARG A 185 -29.91 1.47 -9.81
C ARG A 185 -28.92 0.42 -9.27
N ILE A 186 -27.90 0.06 -10.05
CA ILE A 186 -26.90 -0.95 -9.67
C ILE A 186 -26.16 -0.55 -8.38
N ASP A 187 -26.08 0.75 -8.08
CA ASP A 187 -25.51 1.26 -6.84
C ASP A 187 -26.21 0.72 -5.57
N GLU A 188 -27.49 0.38 -5.64
CA GLU A 188 -28.22 -0.26 -4.53
C GLU A 188 -27.68 -1.65 -4.18
N LEU A 189 -27.00 -2.30 -5.12
CA LEU A 189 -26.36 -3.61 -4.91
C LEU A 189 -24.95 -3.48 -4.32
N LEU A 190 -24.46 -2.27 -4.06
CA LEU A 190 -23.11 -2.07 -3.49
C LEU A 190 -23.03 -2.52 -2.03
N PRO A 191 -21.85 -2.96 -1.56
CA PRO A 191 -21.71 -3.57 -0.23
C PRO A 191 -22.28 -2.75 0.94
N TRP A 192 -22.11 -1.43 0.92
CA TRP A 192 -22.61 -0.55 1.99
C TRP A 192 -24.14 -0.38 2.01
N ASN A 193 -24.83 -0.68 0.91
CA ASN A 193 -26.29 -0.63 0.82
C ASN A 193 -26.95 -1.95 1.26
N LEU A 194 -26.22 -3.06 1.21
CA LEU A 194 -26.71 -4.39 1.59
C LEU A 194 -26.40 -4.77 3.04
N MET A 195 -25.72 -3.90 3.81
CA MET A 195 -25.43 -4.09 5.24
C MET A 195 -26.67 -4.29 6.12
N HIS A 196 -27.84 -3.84 5.68
CA HIS A 196 -29.07 -3.84 6.48
C HIS A 196 -30.03 -4.99 6.17
N THR A 197 -29.74 -5.82 5.17
CA THR A 197 -30.61 -6.93 4.79
C THR A 197 -30.12 -8.25 5.38
N GLY A 198 -30.34 -8.44 6.69
CA GLY A 198 -30.86 -9.72 7.21
C GLY A 198 -29.93 -10.94 7.37
N VAL A 199 -28.70 -10.81 7.88
CA VAL A 199 -27.99 -12.00 8.42
C VAL A 199 -27.78 -11.86 9.93
N SER A 200 -28.52 -12.68 10.69
CA SER A 200 -28.38 -12.82 12.14
C SER A 200 -26.94 -13.28 12.51
N PRO A 201 -26.33 -12.75 13.60
CA PRO A 201 -24.95 -13.08 14.02
C PRO A 201 -24.67 -14.57 14.27
N THR A 202 -25.69 -15.42 14.25
CA THR A 202 -25.62 -16.83 14.68
C THR A 202 -24.98 -17.76 13.63
N GLN A 203 -24.82 -17.32 12.37
CA GLN A 203 -24.22 -18.16 11.30
C GLN A 203 -22.71 -17.94 11.10
N GLN A 204 -22.08 -16.94 11.73
CA GLN A 204 -20.66 -16.61 11.54
C GLN A 204 -19.65 -17.57 12.21
N ARG A 205 -20.09 -18.56 13.02
CA ARG A 205 -19.17 -19.43 13.78
C ARG A 205 -18.89 -20.80 13.18
N ARG A 206 -19.34 -21.11 11.96
CA ARG A 206 -19.12 -22.43 11.33
C ARG A 206 -18.35 -22.34 10.02
N ALA A 207 -17.21 -21.67 10.02
CA ALA A 207 -16.14 -21.86 9.04
C ALA A 207 -14.86 -21.18 9.55
N ALA A 208 -14.22 -21.82 10.52
CA ALA A 208 -12.82 -21.56 10.88
C ALA A 208 -12.01 -22.79 10.46
#